data_AF-A0A2G9FM33-F1
#
_entry.id   AF-A0A2G9FM33-F1
#
_cell.length_a   1.000
_cell.length_b   1.000
_cell.length_c   1.000
_cell.angle_alpha   90.00
_cell.angle_beta   90.00
_cell.angle_gamma   90.00
#
_symmetry.space_group_name_H-M   'P 1'
#
loop_
_entity.id
_entity.type
_entity.pdbx_description
1 polymer ?
#
loop_
_entity_poly.entity_id
_entity_poly.type
_entity_poly.pdbx_seq_one_letter_code
_entity_poly.pdbx_strand_id
1 'polypeptide(L)'
;MIINSKEYFIGHTFPEQIRIDTQFRIEELREFYNHKVDAIKKFLKVRKLETDDRNEIKIIDEIFGALISITNSNNFIKVEHLPVLSDGEDRERVNIIINTTNQKAEELGLDLKYDIFSIIKSIQEKIYELYSQRELTPRIL
;
A
#
# COMPACT_ATOMS: atom_id res chain seq x y z
N MET A 1 -7.87 6.16 10.28
CA MET A 1 -7.41 5.31 9.15
C MET A 1 -6.27 4.46 9.68
N ILE A 2 -6.37 3.13 9.63
CA ILE A 2 -5.41 2.24 10.29
C ILE A 2 -4.10 2.25 9.49
N ILE A 3 -3.07 2.77 10.13
CA ILE A 3 -1.70 2.86 9.68
C ILE A 3 -1.02 1.58 10.15
N ASN A 4 -0.41 0.80 9.25
CA ASN A 4 0.45 -0.30 9.71
C ASN A 4 1.76 0.34 10.22
N SER A 5 1.83 0.58 11.53
CA SER A 5 3.02 1.12 12.20
C SER A 5 3.83 -0.02 12.79
N LYS A 6 5.12 -0.08 12.45
CA LYS A 6 6.05 -1.02 13.09
C LYS A 6 7.12 -0.23 13.83
N GLU A 7 7.13 -0.42 15.15
CA GLU A 7 8.09 0.21 16.03
C GLU A 7 9.41 -0.55 16.04
N TYR A 8 10.49 0.20 16.09
CA TYR A 8 11.84 -0.34 16.07
C TYR A 8 12.69 0.36 17.14
N PHE A 9 13.40 -0.46 17.91
CA PHE A 9 14.44 0.02 18.81
C PHE A 9 15.78 -0.15 18.11
N ILE A 10 16.55 0.94 18.04
CA ILE A 10 17.89 0.95 17.46
C ILE A 10 18.87 1.18 18.61
N GLY A 11 19.74 0.21 18.87
CA GLY A 11 20.74 0.28 19.93
C GLY A 11 22.06 0.83 19.42
N HIS A 12 22.18 2.15 19.30
CA HIS A 12 23.40 2.83 18.87
C HIS A 12 23.52 4.21 19.54
N THR A 13 24.75 4.59 19.89
CA THR A 13 25.10 5.86 20.56
C THR A 13 25.29 7.04 19.59
N PHE A 14 25.39 6.80 18.27
CA PHE A 14 25.73 7.83 17.30
C PHE A 14 24.58 8.08 16.29
N PRO A 15 24.15 9.34 16.10
CA PRO A 15 23.10 9.70 15.16
C PRO A 15 23.32 9.19 13.72
N GLU A 16 24.57 9.12 13.25
CA GLU A 16 24.83 8.60 11.90
C GLU A 16 24.49 7.12 11.75
N GLN A 17 24.75 6.30 12.77
CA GLN A 17 24.45 4.86 12.75
C GLN A 17 22.93 4.63 12.72
N ILE A 18 22.20 5.39 13.54
CA ILE A 18 20.74 5.35 13.59
C ILE A 18 20.14 5.74 12.23
N ARG A 19 20.70 6.77 11.57
CA ARG A 19 20.30 7.17 10.23
C ARG A 19 20.55 6.08 9.19
N ILE A 20 21.72 5.44 9.22
CA ILE A 20 22.09 4.37 8.28
C ILE A 20 21.16 3.16 8.45
N ASP A 21 20.96 2.70 9.68
CA ASP A 21 20.09 1.57 9.99
C ASP A 21 18.64 1.83 9.58
N THR A 22 18.15 3.04 9.87
CA THR A 22 16.80 3.47 9.47
C THR A 22 16.67 3.46 7.95
N GLN A 23 17.69 3.95 7.23
CA GLN A 23 17.69 3.96 5.76
C GLN A 23 17.67 2.54 5.18
N PHE A 24 18.49 1.61 5.70
CA PHE A 24 18.47 0.21 5.28
C PHE A 24 17.08 -0.41 5.44
N ARG A 25 16.42 -0.19 6.60
CA ARG A 25 15.06 -0.71 6.84
C ARG A 25 14.02 -0.11 5.90
N ILE A 26 14.14 1.19 5.57
CA ILE A 26 13.26 1.82 4.58
C ILE A 26 13.45 1.16 3.21
N GLU A 27 14.69 0.87 2.81
CA GLU A 27 15.00 0.24 1.53
C GLU A 27 14.45 -1.18 1.44
N GLU A 28 14.63 -2.00 2.48
CA GLU A 28 14.03 -3.35 2.58
C GLU A 28 12.50 -3.30 2.45
N LEU A 29 11.86 -2.35 3.15
CA LEU A 29 10.41 -2.16 3.05
C LEU A 29 10.00 -1.72 1.64
N ARG A 30 10.74 -0.80 1.01
CA ARG A 30 10.47 -0.38 -0.38
C ARG A 30 10.54 -1.58 -1.33
N GLU A 31 11.57 -2.41 -1.21
CA GLU A 31 11.73 -3.61 -2.03
C GLU A 31 10.55 -4.57 -1.83
N PHE A 32 10.20 -4.86 -0.58
CA PHE A 32 9.08 -5.74 -0.25
C PHE A 32 7.75 -5.25 -0.84
N TYR A 33 7.42 -3.97 -0.68
CA TYR A 33 6.18 -3.43 -1.20
C TYR A 33 6.20 -3.24 -2.72
N ASN A 34 7.34 -2.94 -3.33
CA ASN A 34 7.48 -2.91 -4.79
C ASN A 34 7.18 -4.30 -5.38
N HIS A 35 7.68 -5.37 -4.78
CA HIS A 35 7.38 -6.73 -5.21
C HIS A 35 5.88 -7.03 -5.16
N LYS A 36 5.19 -6.66 -4.07
CA LYS A 36 3.72 -6.79 -3.97
C LYS A 36 3.00 -6.01 -5.06
N VAL A 37 3.38 -4.75 -5.25
CA VAL A 37 2.78 -3.84 -6.23
C VAL A 37 2.93 -4.39 -7.64
N ASP A 38 4.11 -4.90 -7.99
CA ASP A 38 4.36 -5.46 -9.32
C ASP A 38 3.54 -6.73 -9.60
N ALA A 39 3.36 -7.58 -8.59
CA ALA A 39 2.47 -8.73 -8.70
C ALA A 39 1.02 -8.31 -8.97
N ILE A 40 0.50 -7.32 -8.23
CA ILE A 40 -0.85 -6.78 -8.42
C ILE A 40 -0.98 -6.13 -9.81
N LYS A 41 0.01 -5.33 -10.24
CA LYS A 41 0.02 -4.72 -11.58
C LYS A 41 0.00 -5.77 -12.68
N LYS A 42 0.75 -6.86 -12.53
CA LYS A 42 0.77 -7.96 -13.51
C LYS A 42 -0.60 -8.61 -13.61
N PHE A 43 -1.24 -8.90 -12.47
CA PHE A 43 -2.60 -9.44 -12.42
C PHE A 43 -3.59 -8.52 -13.15
N LEU A 44 -3.62 -7.24 -12.82
CA LEU A 44 -4.54 -6.27 -13.43
C LEU A 44 -4.30 -6.11 -14.95
N LYS A 45 -3.05 -6.14 -15.41
CA LYS A 45 -2.71 -6.10 -16.84
C LYS A 45 -3.27 -7.31 -17.58
N VAL A 46 -3.10 -8.51 -17.03
CA VAL A 46 -3.65 -9.74 -17.62
C VAL A 46 -5.17 -9.66 -17.66
N ARG A 47 -5.81 -9.28 -16.55
CA ARG A 47 -7.28 -9.16 -16.50
C ARG A 47 -7.82 -8.17 -17.53
N LYS A 48 -7.15 -7.04 -17.72
CA LYS A 48 -7.51 -6.04 -18.74
C LYS A 48 -7.40 -6.57 -20.17
N LEU A 49 -6.48 -7.50 -20.45
CA LEU A 49 -6.33 -8.14 -21.76
C LEU A 49 -7.37 -9.24 -22.00
N GLU A 50 -7.93 -9.81 -20.94
CA GLU A 50 -8.93 -10.89 -21.01
C GLU A 50 -10.38 -10.39 -21.19
N THR A 51 -10.61 -9.07 -21.12
CA THR A 51 -11.94 -8.48 -21.19
C THR A 51 -12.01 -7.43 -22.30
N ASP A 52 -13.08 -7.48 -23.09
CA ASP A 52 -13.43 -6.46 -24.07
C ASP A 52 -14.44 -5.43 -23.50
N ASP A 53 -14.88 -5.62 -22.24
CA ASP A 53 -15.85 -4.75 -21.61
C ASP A 53 -15.25 -3.42 -21.16
N ARG A 54 -15.78 -2.32 -21.68
CA ARG A 54 -15.29 -0.96 -21.39
C ARG A 54 -15.48 -0.54 -19.93
N ASN A 55 -16.52 -1.00 -19.27
CA ASN A 55 -16.78 -0.68 -17.86
C ASN A 55 -15.80 -1.44 -16.96
N GLU A 56 -15.55 -2.72 -17.23
CA GLU A 56 -14.55 -3.52 -16.51
C GLU A 56 -13.16 -2.92 -16.69
N ILE A 57 -12.78 -2.57 -17.94
CA ILE A 57 -11.51 -1.88 -18.23
C ILE A 57 -11.37 -0.59 -17.42
N LYS A 58 -12.44 0.22 -17.34
CA LYS A 58 -12.43 1.46 -16.57
C LYS A 58 -12.22 1.22 -15.07
N ILE A 59 -12.87 0.20 -14.50
CA ILE A 59 -12.69 -0.16 -13.08
C ILE A 59 -11.24 -0.61 -12.84
N ILE A 60 -10.68 -1.43 -13.73
CA ILE A 60 -9.27 -1.86 -13.65
C ILE A 60 -8.33 -0.65 -13.69
N ASP A 61 -8.58 0.33 -14.56
CA ASP A 61 -7.78 1.56 -14.65
C ASP A 61 -7.89 2.42 -13.39
N GLU A 62 -9.07 2.48 -12.76
CA GLU A 62 -9.27 3.16 -11.48
C GLU A 62 -8.45 2.50 -10.36
N ILE A 63 -8.42 1.16 -10.30
CA ILE A 63 -7.61 0.40 -9.34
C ILE A 63 -6.12 0.62 -9.59
N PHE A 64 -5.67 0.63 -10.85
CA PHE A 64 -4.29 0.99 -11.20
C PHE A 64 -3.93 2.38 -10.70
N GLY A 65 -4.80 3.36 -10.92
CA GLY A 65 -4.59 4.72 -10.45
C GLY A 65 -4.48 4.80 -8.93
N ALA A 66 -5.31 4.06 -8.20
CA ALA A 66 -5.25 3.98 -6.74
C ALA A 66 -3.97 3.30 -6.23
N LEU A 67 -3.51 2.24 -6.89
CA LEU A 67 -2.25 1.58 -6.57
C LEU A 67 -1.06 2.52 -6.73
N ILE A 68 -1.01 3.27 -7.84
CA ILE A 68 0.04 4.27 -8.10
C ILE A 68 -0.02 5.41 -7.08
N SER A 69 -1.22 5.86 -6.70
CA SER A 69 -1.36 6.96 -5.74
C SER A 69 -0.87 6.60 -4.33
N ILE A 70 -1.02 5.33 -3.91
CA ILE A 70 -0.41 4.84 -2.68
C ILE A 70 1.12 4.85 -2.79
N THR A 71 1.67 4.21 -3.82
CA THR A 71 3.13 3.96 -3.90
C THR A 71 3.94 5.20 -4.19
N ASN A 72 3.37 6.17 -4.90
CA ASN A 72 4.03 7.45 -5.20
C ASN A 72 3.80 8.51 -4.12
N SER A 73 3.04 8.19 -3.06
CA SER A 73 2.86 9.09 -1.95
C SER A 73 4.18 9.31 -1.22
N ASN A 74 4.56 10.57 -0.99
CA ASN A 74 5.68 10.91 -0.12
C ASN A 74 5.49 10.37 1.31
N ASN A 75 4.24 10.07 1.69
CA ASN A 75 3.90 9.50 2.98
C ASN A 75 3.82 7.98 2.95
N PHE A 76 4.13 7.30 1.84
CA PHE A 76 4.02 5.83 1.75
C PHE A 76 4.80 5.14 2.87
N ILE A 77 6.03 5.60 3.12
CA ILE A 77 6.83 5.25 4.30
C ILE A 77 7.15 6.56 5.02
N LYS A 78 6.75 6.67 6.28
CA LYS A 78 7.03 7.81 7.16
C LYS A 78 7.89 7.32 8.33
N VAL A 79 8.88 8.11 8.70
CA VAL A 79 9.72 7.84 9.88
C VAL A 79 9.43 8.89 10.94
N GLU A 80 9.24 8.46 12.17
CA GLU A 80 9.12 9.31 13.34
C GLU A 80 10.19 8.92 14.36
N HIS A 81 10.96 9.91 14.79
CA HIS A 81 11.97 9.76 15.83
C HIS A 81 11.33 10.16 17.16
N LEU A 82 11.32 9.25 18.12
CA LEU A 82 10.69 9.44 19.42
C LEU A 82 11.76 9.60 20.50
N PRO A 83 11.56 10.52 21.46
CA PRO A 83 12.49 10.69 22.57
C PRO A 83 12.55 9.42 23.41
N VAL A 84 13.74 9.11 23.91
CA VAL A 84 14.02 7.97 24.77
C VAL A 84 13.49 8.31 26.16
N LEU A 85 12.41 7.65 26.57
CA LEU A 85 11.88 7.79 27.92
C LEU A 85 12.77 6.98 28.86
N SER A 86 13.75 7.68 29.45
CA SER A 86 14.46 7.37 30.71
C SER A 86 14.69 5.89 31.04
N ASP A 87 15.95 5.44 30.98
CA ASP A 87 16.60 4.54 31.96
C ASP A 87 18.09 4.28 31.60
N GLY A 88 18.82 5.30 31.14
CA GLY A 88 20.26 5.19 30.90
C GLY A 88 20.69 4.23 29.79
N GLU A 89 19.75 3.75 28.96
CA GLU A 89 20.06 2.96 27.77
C GLU A 89 20.36 3.86 26.57
N ASP A 90 21.49 3.62 25.90
CA ASP A 90 21.91 4.25 24.64
C ASP A 90 21.08 3.76 23.44
N ARG A 91 19.78 4.07 23.41
CA ARG A 91 18.87 3.58 22.35
C ARG A 91 17.92 4.65 21.88
N GLU A 92 17.78 4.86 20.58
CA GLU A 92 16.73 5.71 20.00
C GLU A 92 15.52 4.88 19.58
N ARG A 93 14.31 5.41 19.82
CA ARG A 93 13.07 4.79 19.37
C ARG A 93 12.68 5.39 18.03
N VAL A 94 12.69 4.56 16.99
CA VAL A 94 12.31 4.95 15.63
C VAL A 94 11.04 4.22 15.25
N ASN A 95 9.99 4.96 14.91
CA ASN A 95 8.74 4.41 14.42
C ASN A 95 8.70 4.53 12.90
N ILE A 96 8.60 3.40 12.19
CA ILE A 96 8.42 3.40 10.73
C ILE A 96 6.95 3.07 10.45
N ILE A 97 6.27 4.07 9.91
CA ILE A 97 4.87 4.06 9.53
C ILE A 97 4.75 3.73 8.05
N ILE A 98 3.91 2.74 7.72
CA ILE A 98 3.65 2.35 6.34
C ILE A 98 2.18 2.65 6.01
N ASN A 99 1.97 3.60 5.11
CA ASN A 99 0.64 3.98 4.64
C ASN A 99 0.27 3.13 3.42
N THR A 100 -0.35 1.98 3.70
CA THR A 100 -0.64 0.93 2.71
C THR A 100 -1.92 1.14 1.92
N THR A 101 -2.72 2.15 2.28
CA THR A 101 -3.99 2.47 1.63
C THR A 101 -4.29 3.98 1.72
N ASN A 102 -5.30 4.42 0.98
CA ASN A 102 -5.93 5.74 1.07
C ASN A 102 -7.42 5.58 0.79
N GLN A 103 -8.21 6.63 1.01
CA GLN A 103 -9.68 6.57 0.86
C GLN A 103 -10.11 5.93 -0.47
N LYS A 104 -9.53 6.37 -1.60
CA LYS A 104 -9.88 5.84 -2.92
C LYS A 104 -9.48 4.36 -3.07
N ALA A 105 -8.33 3.97 -2.54
CA ALA A 105 -7.90 2.57 -2.58
C ALA A 105 -8.78 1.67 -1.72
N GLU A 106 -9.19 2.13 -0.54
CA GLU A 106 -10.10 1.41 0.36
C GLU A 106 -11.46 1.17 -0.30
N GLU A 107 -12.03 2.18 -0.96
CA GLU A 107 -13.27 2.06 -1.75
C GLU A 107 -13.15 1.00 -2.87
N LEU A 108 -11.93 0.81 -3.40
CA LEU A 108 -11.59 -0.14 -4.46
C LEU A 108 -11.09 -1.49 -3.93
N GLY A 109 -11.18 -1.75 -2.62
CA GLY A 109 -10.75 -3.01 -2.01
C GLY A 109 -9.23 -3.22 -2.01
N LEU A 110 -8.46 -2.14 -2.09
CA LEU A 110 -7.00 -2.15 -2.17
C LEU A 110 -6.36 -1.66 -0.86
N ASP A 111 -5.66 -2.55 -0.17
CA ASP A 111 -4.84 -2.24 0.99
C ASP A 111 -3.60 -3.13 1.01
N LEU A 112 -2.41 -2.52 0.85
CA LEU A 112 -1.14 -3.23 0.75
C LEU A 112 -0.70 -3.92 2.06
N LYS A 113 -1.40 -3.69 3.19
CA LYS A 113 -1.10 -4.39 4.45
C LYS A 113 -1.36 -5.89 4.35
N TYR A 114 -2.31 -6.30 3.50
CA TYR A 114 -2.65 -7.70 3.30
C TYR A 114 -1.65 -8.40 2.38
N ASP A 115 -1.69 -9.74 2.35
CA ASP A 115 -0.90 -10.52 1.41
C ASP A 115 -1.42 -10.38 -0.03
N ILE A 116 -0.60 -10.76 -1.01
CA ILE A 116 -0.88 -10.58 -2.44
C ILE A 116 -2.18 -11.29 -2.84
N PHE A 117 -2.44 -12.50 -2.34
CA PHE A 117 -3.63 -13.27 -2.72
C PHE A 117 -4.90 -12.65 -2.16
N SER A 118 -4.87 -12.21 -0.90
CA SER A 118 -6.00 -11.50 -0.28
C SER A 118 -6.32 -10.20 -1.04
N ILE A 119 -5.30 -9.44 -1.46
CA ILE A 119 -5.49 -8.21 -2.24
C ILE A 119 -6.11 -8.54 -3.61
N ILE A 120 -5.56 -9.52 -4.33
CA ILE A 120 -6.09 -9.93 -5.65
C ILE A 120 -7.54 -10.37 -5.53
N LYS A 121 -7.89 -11.16 -4.52
CA LYS A 121 -9.25 -11.62 -4.27
C LYS A 121 -10.20 -10.44 -4.03
N SER A 122 -9.83 -9.52 -3.15
CA SER A 122 -10.61 -8.31 -2.85
C SER A 122 -10.84 -7.45 -4.11
N ILE A 123 -9.80 -7.29 -4.94
CA ILE A 123 -9.90 -6.61 -6.23
C ILE A 123 -10.89 -7.32 -7.18
N GLN A 124 -10.81 -8.65 -7.28
CA GLN A 124 -11.72 -9.42 -8.14
C GLN A 124 -13.18 -9.26 -7.71
N GLU A 125 -13.44 -9.37 -6.41
CA GLU A 125 -14.78 -9.15 -5.84
C GLU A 125 -15.27 -7.73 -6.14
N LYS A 126 -14.40 -6.72 -6.00
CA LYS A 126 -14.75 -5.32 -6.29
C LYS A 126 -15.03 -5.06 -7.77
N ILE A 127 -14.26 -5.67 -8.68
CA ILE A 127 -14.53 -5.60 -10.12
C ILE A 127 -15.92 -6.16 -10.42
N TYR A 128 -16.25 -7.35 -9.89
CA TYR A 128 -17.55 -7.97 -10.09
C TYR A 128 -18.71 -7.15 -9.52
N GLU A 129 -18.54 -6.61 -8.31
CA GLU A 129 -19.54 -5.76 -7.65
C GLU A 129 -19.84 -4.50 -8.48
N LEU A 130 -18.80 -3.75 -8.86
CA LEU A 130 -18.93 -2.51 -9.62
C LEU A 130 -19.45 -2.74 -11.04
N TYR A 131 -19.10 -3.88 -11.64
CA TYR A 131 -19.64 -4.30 -12.92
C TYR A 131 -21.15 -4.57 -12.83
N SER A 132 -21.57 -5.38 -11.84
CA SER A 132 -22.98 -5.75 -11.63
C SER A 132 -23.87 -4.54 -11.33
N GLN A 133 -23.37 -3.57 -10.55
CA GLN A 133 -24.11 -2.33 -10.26
C GLN A 133 -24.33 -1.47 -11.52
N ARG A 134 -23.37 -1.47 -12.46
CA ARG A 134 -23.44 -0.68 -13.70
C ARG A 134 -24.34 -1.30 -14.76
N GLU A 135 -24.50 -2.63 -14.79
CA GLU A 135 -25.51 -3.29 -15.64
C GLU A 135 -26.94 -3.05 -15.15
N LEU A 136 -27.13 -2.92 -13.84
CA LEU A 136 -28.44 -2.66 -13.22
C LEU A 136 -28.89 -1.20 -13.29
N THR A 137 -28.02 -0.27 -13.70
CA THR A 137 -28.39 1.14 -13.83
C THR A 137 -29.08 1.36 -15.20
N PRO A 138 -30.37 1.75 -15.25
CA PRO A 138 -31.05 1.96 -16.52
C PRO A 138 -30.34 3.05 -17.33
N ARG A 139 -30.02 2.77 -18.60
CA ARG A 139 -29.65 3.82 -19.54
C ARG A 139 -30.88 4.70 -19.74
N ILE A 140 -30.89 5.87 -19.11
CA ILE A 140 -31.81 6.95 -19.47
C ILE A 140 -31.36 7.37 -20.88
N LEU A 141 -32.07 6.86 -21.90
CA LEU A 141 -31.97 7.26 -23.30
C LEU A 141 -32.75 8.55 -23.53
#